data_AF-A0A1V9GAX2-F1
#
_entry.id   AF-A0A1V9GAX2-F1
#
_cell.length_a   1.000
_cell.length_b   1.000
_cell.length_c   1.000
_cell.angle_alpha   90.00
_cell.angle_beta   90.00
_cell.angle_gamma   90.00
#
_symmetry.space_group_name_H-M   'P 1'
#
loop_
_entity.id
_entity.type
_entity.pdbx_description
1 polymer ?
#
loop_
_entity_poly.entity_id
_entity_poly.type
_entity_poly.pdbx_seq_one_letter_code
_entity_poly.pdbx_strand_id
1 'polypeptide(L)'
;MAVAFQLENKLDSARLYVDRSLQLAIEKDTTERQILAGKIQTAAILSDSKSLDSALGYAREAYFLAKRIDTPGIPFICLKLYDIYEKIGDLAMQKKYLFEGFHRSTSPKHKTVFATNPYYDAVRYENLGALLSKKGSFKEGLQYQLKGMHINKANI
;
A
#
# COMPACT_ATOMS: atom_id res chain seq x y z
N MET A 1 -18.95 -13.41 1.35
CA MET A 1 -19.89 -12.62 0.52
C MET A 1 -19.31 -11.30 0.06
N ALA A 2 -18.76 -10.45 0.95
CA ALA A 2 -18.21 -9.15 0.55
C ALA A 2 -17.18 -9.23 -0.59
N VAL A 3 -16.16 -10.10 -0.47
CA VAL A 3 -15.13 -10.30 -1.51
C VAL A 3 -15.72 -10.79 -2.84
N ALA A 4 -16.71 -11.69 -2.80
CA ALA A 4 -17.36 -12.18 -4.02
C ALA A 4 -18.08 -11.04 -4.77
N PHE A 5 -18.84 -10.21 -4.04
CA PHE A 5 -19.48 -9.03 -4.64
C PHE A 5 -18.47 -8.01 -5.15
N GLN A 6 -17.34 -7.84 -4.47
CA GLN A 6 -16.26 -6.97 -4.94
C GLN A 6 -15.67 -7.47 -6.26
N LEU A 7 -15.41 -8.77 -6.40
CA LEU A 7 -14.94 -9.37 -7.65
C LEU A 7 -15.95 -9.24 -8.80
N GLU A 8 -17.24 -9.25 -8.48
CA GLU A 8 -18.32 -8.97 -9.44
C GLU A 8 -18.57 -7.47 -9.68
N ASN A 9 -17.75 -6.58 -9.09
CA ASN A 9 -17.89 -5.13 -9.13
C ASN A 9 -19.24 -4.60 -8.57
N LYS A 10 -19.90 -5.37 -7.71
CA LYS A 10 -21.12 -5.00 -6.98
C LYS A 10 -20.76 -4.32 -5.66
N LEU A 11 -20.18 -3.11 -5.76
CA LEU A 11 -19.54 -2.43 -4.63
C LEU A 11 -20.50 -2.09 -3.48
N ASP A 12 -21.76 -1.73 -3.76
CA ASP A 12 -22.75 -1.47 -2.71
C ASP A 12 -23.08 -2.72 -1.89
N SER A 13 -23.20 -3.86 -2.56
CA SER A 13 -23.40 -5.15 -1.90
C SER A 13 -22.14 -5.53 -1.11
N ALA A 14 -20.96 -5.40 -1.72
CA ALA A 14 -19.70 -5.66 -1.03
C ALA A 14 -19.58 -4.82 0.24
N ARG A 15 -19.94 -3.55 0.16
CA ARG A 15 -19.94 -2.59 1.26
C ARG A 15 -20.89 -3.00 2.39
N LEU A 16 -22.13 -3.34 2.06
CA LEU A 16 -23.11 -3.79 3.04
C LEU A 16 -22.61 -5.01 3.84
N TYR A 17 -22.05 -6.00 3.15
CA TYR A 17 -21.57 -7.21 3.80
C TYR A 17 -20.29 -6.99 4.60
N VAL A 18 -19.36 -6.14 4.13
CA VAL A 18 -18.13 -5.85 4.89
C VAL A 18 -18.45 -5.07 6.16
N ASP A 19 -19.37 -4.09 6.10
CA ASP A 19 -19.76 -3.30 7.27
C ASP A 19 -20.41 -4.17 8.35
N ARG A 20 -21.34 -5.06 7.96
CA ARG A 20 -21.93 -6.03 8.89
C ARG A 20 -20.88 -6.97 9.49
N SER A 21 -19.94 -7.46 8.68
CA SER A 21 -18.89 -8.36 9.17
C SER A 21 -17.94 -7.67 10.14
N LEU A 22 -17.58 -6.41 9.87
CA LEU A 22 -16.70 -5.63 10.74
C LEU A 22 -17.41 -5.29 12.06
N GLN A 23 -18.70 -4.92 12.01
CA GLN A 23 -19.49 -4.67 13.22
C GLN A 23 -19.54 -5.90 14.13
N LEU A 24 -19.82 -7.08 13.56
CA LEU A 24 -19.81 -8.34 14.31
C LEU A 24 -18.43 -8.65 14.89
N ALA A 25 -17.35 -8.41 14.14
CA ALA A 25 -15.99 -8.57 14.65
C ALA A 25 -15.72 -7.62 15.82
N ILE A 26 -16.12 -6.35 15.74
CA ILE A 26 -15.99 -5.38 16.84
C ILE A 26 -16.73 -5.86 18.09
N GLU A 27 -17.89 -6.49 17.94
CA GLU A 27 -18.71 -6.96 19.07
C GLU A 27 -18.22 -8.26 19.69
N LYS A 28 -17.58 -9.14 18.92
CA LYS A 28 -17.35 -10.55 19.31
C LYS A 28 -15.88 -10.96 19.34
N ASP A 29 -15.01 -10.28 18.60
CA ASP A 29 -13.61 -10.69 18.45
C ASP A 29 -12.75 -10.16 19.60
N THR A 30 -12.31 -11.06 20.47
CA THR A 30 -11.40 -10.76 21.57
C THR A 30 -9.93 -10.73 21.15
N THR A 31 -9.60 -11.23 19.95
CA THR A 31 -8.22 -11.33 19.45
C THR A 31 -7.82 -10.15 18.57
N GLU A 32 -8.78 -9.32 18.17
CA GLU A 32 -8.65 -8.21 17.23
C GLU A 32 -8.23 -8.60 15.80
N ARG A 33 -8.04 -9.90 15.51
CA ARG A 33 -7.61 -10.39 14.19
C ARG A 33 -8.72 -10.27 13.14
N GLN A 34 -9.96 -10.53 13.52
CA GLN A 34 -11.12 -10.36 12.64
C GLN A 34 -11.42 -8.88 12.45
N ILE A 35 -11.21 -8.04 13.47
CA ILE A 35 -11.27 -6.58 13.35
C ILE A 35 -10.24 -6.10 12.33
N LEU A 36 -8.99 -6.56 12.42
CA LEU A 36 -7.92 -6.25 11.46
C LEU A 36 -8.31 -6.66 10.04
N ALA A 37 -8.74 -7.91 9.84
CA ALA A 37 -9.15 -8.41 8.53
C ALA A 37 -10.35 -7.65 7.95
N GLY A 38 -11.30 -7.25 8.81
CA GLY A 38 -12.44 -6.42 8.43
C GLY A 38 -12.00 -5.03 7.96
N LYS A 39 -11.14 -4.34 8.71
CA LYS A 39 -10.61 -3.02 8.33
C LYS A 39 -9.86 -3.06 7.00
N ILE A 40 -9.03 -4.09 6.78
CA ILE A 40 -8.31 -4.28 5.51
C ILE A 40 -9.29 -4.45 4.34
N GLN A 41 -10.33 -5.27 4.49
CA GLN A 41 -11.34 -5.45 3.45
C GLN A 41 -12.17 -4.19 3.20
N THR A 42 -12.57 -3.48 4.26
CA THR A 42 -13.31 -2.22 4.13
C THR A 42 -12.49 -1.17 3.40
N ALA A 43 -11.19 -1.08 3.68
CA ALA A 43 -10.28 -0.19 2.96
C ALA A 43 -10.20 -0.53 1.46
N ALA A 44 -10.11 -1.81 1.11
CA ALA A 44 -10.06 -2.25 -0.28
C ALA A 44 -11.35 -1.88 -1.04
N ILE A 45 -12.53 -2.21 -0.49
CA ILE A 45 -13.82 -1.92 -1.11
C ILE A 45 -14.02 -0.41 -1.29
N LEU A 46 -13.66 0.40 -0.29
CA LEU A 46 -13.74 1.86 -0.39
C LEU A 46 -12.79 2.46 -1.42
N SER A 47 -11.59 1.88 -1.55
CA SER A 47 -10.62 2.29 -2.57
C SER A 47 -11.16 2.03 -3.97
N ASP A 48 -11.90 0.93 -4.16
CA ASP A 48 -12.54 0.59 -5.44
C ASP A 48 -13.78 1.46 -5.70
N SER A 49 -14.51 1.87 -4.65
CA SER A 49 -15.63 2.83 -4.75
C SER A 49 -15.20 4.30 -4.86
N LYS A 50 -13.90 4.58 -5.03
CA LYS A 50 -13.30 5.93 -5.09
C LYS A 50 -13.50 6.77 -3.81
N SER A 51 -13.87 6.16 -2.71
CA SER A 51 -14.02 6.80 -1.40
C SER A 51 -12.67 6.81 -0.66
N LEU A 52 -11.69 7.50 -1.24
CA LEU A 52 -10.27 7.39 -0.88
C LEU A 52 -9.95 7.84 0.55
N ASP A 53 -10.61 8.89 1.07
CA ASP A 53 -10.37 9.37 2.43
C ASP A 53 -10.77 8.32 3.47
N SER A 54 -11.95 7.72 3.30
CA SER A 54 -12.41 6.63 4.17
C SER A 54 -11.53 5.38 3.99
N ALA A 55 -11.16 5.04 2.76
CA ALA A 55 -10.26 3.91 2.49
C ALA A 55 -8.93 4.08 3.25
N LEU A 56 -8.37 5.29 3.19
CA LEU A 56 -7.13 5.63 3.87
C LEU A 56 -7.26 5.54 5.39
N GLY A 57 -8.38 6.00 5.95
CA GLY A 57 -8.68 5.87 7.37
C GLY A 57 -8.62 4.42 7.84
N TYR A 58 -9.39 3.53 7.20
CA TYR A 58 -9.40 2.10 7.53
C TYR A 58 -8.03 1.43 7.32
N ALA A 59 -7.31 1.76 6.25
CA ALA A 59 -5.99 1.19 5.97
C ALA A 59 -4.95 1.61 7.03
N ARG A 60 -4.99 2.86 7.49
CA ARG A 60 -4.11 3.37 8.56
C ARG A 60 -4.42 2.70 9.89
N GLU A 61 -5.69 2.60 10.25
CA GLU A 61 -6.11 1.89 11.47
C GLU A 61 -5.67 0.42 11.44
N ALA A 62 -5.87 -0.27 10.33
CA ALA A 62 -5.38 -1.63 10.12
C ALA A 62 -3.85 -1.71 10.30
N TYR A 63 -3.10 -0.77 9.75
CA TYR A 63 -1.65 -0.72 9.87
C TYR A 63 -1.19 -0.55 11.33
N PHE A 64 -1.83 0.35 12.10
CA PHE A 64 -1.51 0.53 13.51
C PHE A 64 -1.90 -0.69 14.36
N LEU A 65 -3.04 -1.31 14.06
CA LEU A 65 -3.48 -2.52 14.74
C LEU A 65 -2.53 -3.70 14.47
N ALA A 66 -2.14 -3.91 13.21
CA ALA A 66 -1.20 -4.96 12.82
C ALA A 66 0.16 -4.81 13.52
N LYS A 67 0.65 -3.59 13.77
CA LYS A 67 1.87 -3.40 14.58
C LYS A 67 1.78 -4.01 15.98
N ARG A 68 0.59 -4.07 16.57
CA ARG A 68 0.36 -4.64 17.90
C ARG A 68 0.14 -6.14 17.86
N ILE A 69 -0.59 -6.66 16.87
CA ILE A 69 -1.12 -8.04 16.90
C ILE A 69 -0.65 -8.95 15.75
N ASP A 70 -0.13 -8.40 14.65
CA ASP A 70 0.23 -9.14 13.44
C ASP A 70 1.32 -8.42 12.63
N THR A 71 2.55 -8.42 13.16
CA THR A 71 3.68 -7.80 12.47
C THR A 71 4.05 -8.46 11.15
N PRO A 72 3.90 -9.81 10.95
CA PRO A 72 4.12 -10.44 9.66
C PRO A 72 3.15 -9.97 8.55
N GLY A 73 1.93 -9.54 8.91
CA GLY A 73 0.93 -9.03 7.96
C GLY A 73 1.18 -7.60 7.46
N ILE A 74 2.07 -6.83 8.09
CA ILE A 74 2.33 -5.42 7.75
C ILE A 74 2.67 -5.19 6.28
N PRO A 75 3.51 -6.01 5.60
CA PRO A 75 3.81 -5.80 4.19
C PRO A 75 2.56 -5.76 3.31
N PHE A 76 1.58 -6.63 3.56
CA PHE A 76 0.34 -6.63 2.78
C PHE A 76 -0.43 -5.30 2.94
N ILE A 77 -0.48 -4.76 4.16
CA ILE A 77 -1.14 -3.48 4.45
C ILE A 77 -0.36 -2.31 3.84
N CYS A 78 0.98 -2.37 3.83
CA CYS A 78 1.81 -1.40 3.12
C CYS A 78 1.47 -1.34 1.63
N LEU A 79 1.22 -2.48 0.98
CA LEU A 79 0.81 -2.51 -0.42
C LEU A 79 -0.56 -1.83 -0.61
N LYS A 80 -1.52 -2.07 0.29
CA LYS A 80 -2.82 -1.38 0.25
C LYS A 80 -2.71 0.13 0.44
N LEU A 81 -1.84 0.58 1.36
CA LEU A 81 -1.57 2.00 1.54
C LEU A 81 -0.88 2.60 0.31
N TYR A 82 0.07 1.88 -0.29
CA TYR A 82 0.67 2.27 -1.57
C TYR A 82 -0.41 2.51 -2.65
N ASP A 83 -1.31 1.54 -2.87
CA ASP A 83 -2.37 1.62 -3.88
C ASP A 83 -3.28 2.85 -3.65
N ILE A 84 -3.63 3.11 -2.38
CA ILE A 84 -4.49 4.25 -2.01
C ILE A 84 -3.76 5.58 -2.23
N TYR A 85 -2.48 5.69 -1.84
CA TYR A 85 -1.70 6.90 -2.04
C TYR A 85 -1.38 7.19 -3.50
N GLU A 86 -1.20 6.15 -4.31
CA GLU A 86 -1.10 6.29 -5.76
C GLU A 86 -2.37 6.90 -6.34
N LYS A 87 -3.56 6.40 -5.96
CA LYS A 87 -4.84 6.97 -6.39
C LYS A 87 -5.05 8.42 -5.91
N ILE A 88 -4.52 8.78 -4.74
CA ILE A 88 -4.56 10.16 -4.20
C ILE A 88 -3.55 11.08 -4.91
N GLY A 89 -2.45 10.54 -5.42
CA GLY A 89 -1.34 11.31 -5.98
C GLY A 89 -0.30 11.77 -4.94
N ASP A 90 -0.28 11.17 -3.74
CA ASP A 90 0.73 11.48 -2.72
C ASP A 90 1.98 10.61 -2.93
N LEU A 91 2.88 11.11 -3.78
CA LEU A 91 4.12 10.42 -4.16
C LEU A 91 5.04 10.14 -2.95
N ALA A 92 5.03 10.99 -1.93
CA ALA A 92 5.88 10.85 -0.76
C ALA A 92 5.42 9.65 0.09
N MET A 93 4.12 9.54 0.34
CA MET A 93 3.55 8.45 1.11
C MET A 93 3.49 7.14 0.32
N GLN A 94 3.23 7.20 -0.99
CA GLN A 94 3.36 6.06 -1.90
C GLN A 94 4.77 5.44 -1.80
N LYS A 95 5.81 6.27 -1.96
CA LYS A 95 7.21 5.85 -1.82
C LYS A 95 7.48 5.25 -0.44
N LYS A 96 7.05 5.92 0.63
CA LYS A 96 7.24 5.43 2.01
C LYS A 96 6.73 3.99 2.17
N TYR A 97 5.48 3.73 1.78
CA TYR A 97 4.86 2.42 2.00
C TYR A 97 5.36 1.34 1.05
N LEU A 98 5.74 1.68 -0.18
CA LEU A 98 6.40 0.74 -1.09
C LEU A 98 7.71 0.19 -0.50
N PHE A 99 8.58 1.09 -0.02
CA PHE A 99 9.88 0.68 0.54
C PHE A 99 9.72 0.03 1.92
N GLU A 100 8.84 0.53 2.78
CA GLU A 100 8.58 -0.10 4.07
C GLU A 100 8.05 -1.53 3.90
N GLY A 101 7.11 -1.75 2.96
CA GLY A 101 6.60 -3.07 2.64
C GLY A 101 7.68 -4.02 2.13
N PHE A 102 8.56 -3.56 1.25
CA PHE A 102 9.72 -4.33 0.78
C PHE A 102 10.66 -4.72 1.94
N HIS A 103 11.02 -3.76 2.81
CA HIS A 103 11.96 -3.99 3.91
C HIS A 103 11.40 -4.92 4.98
N ARG A 104 10.10 -4.83 5.28
CA ARG A 104 9.42 -5.69 6.25
C ARG A 104 9.05 -7.07 5.70
N SER A 105 9.08 -7.24 4.37
CA SER A 105 8.80 -8.54 3.74
C SER A 105 9.90 -9.54 4.11
N THR A 106 9.52 -10.63 4.79
CA THR A 106 10.43 -11.73 5.13
C THR A 106 10.45 -12.82 4.07
N SER A 107 9.36 -12.99 3.32
CA SER A 107 9.25 -14.00 2.27
C SER A 107 9.80 -13.47 0.93
N PRO A 108 10.52 -14.29 0.14
CA PRO A 108 10.97 -13.92 -1.20
C PRO A 108 9.80 -13.51 -2.09
N LYS A 109 8.68 -14.24 -2.03
CA LYS A 109 7.47 -13.93 -2.81
C LYS A 109 6.94 -12.53 -2.52
N HIS A 110 6.85 -12.13 -1.25
CA HIS A 110 6.40 -10.78 -0.90
C HIS A 110 7.39 -9.72 -1.38
N LYS A 111 8.70 -9.94 -1.21
CA LYS A 111 9.72 -9.02 -1.73
C LYS A 111 9.63 -8.82 -3.24
N THR A 112 9.37 -9.89 -3.99
CA THR A 112 9.21 -9.82 -5.44
C THR A 112 8.06 -8.88 -5.82
N VAL A 113 6.91 -8.96 -5.15
CA VAL A 113 5.75 -8.08 -5.44
C VAL A 113 6.13 -6.58 -5.37
N PHE A 114 6.91 -6.19 -4.35
CA PHE A 114 7.38 -4.81 -4.24
C PHE A 114 8.48 -4.48 -5.25
N ALA A 115 9.44 -5.39 -5.47
CA ALA A 115 10.59 -5.15 -6.34
C ALA A 115 10.23 -5.10 -7.83
N THR A 116 9.18 -5.82 -8.24
CA THR A 116 8.68 -5.78 -9.63
C THR A 116 7.75 -4.60 -9.90
N ASN A 117 7.43 -3.78 -8.90
CA ASN A 117 6.68 -2.57 -9.12
C ASN A 117 7.54 -1.60 -9.96
N PRO A 118 7.07 -1.12 -11.14
CA PRO A 118 7.85 -0.24 -12.00
C PRO A 118 8.33 1.05 -11.31
N TYR A 119 7.55 1.56 -10.34
CA TYR A 119 7.90 2.72 -9.54
C TYR A 119 9.07 2.44 -8.58
N TYR A 120 9.28 1.19 -8.18
CA TYR A 120 10.39 0.81 -7.28
C TYR A 120 11.76 1.14 -7.89
N ASP A 121 11.97 0.78 -9.15
CA ASP A 121 13.23 1.06 -9.85
C ASP A 121 13.40 2.55 -10.15
N ALA A 122 12.32 3.25 -10.52
CA ALA A 122 12.35 4.71 -10.72
C ALA A 122 12.90 5.41 -9.48
N VAL A 123 12.33 5.09 -8.31
CA VAL A 123 12.74 5.67 -7.03
C VAL A 123 14.16 5.27 -6.63
N ARG A 124 14.59 4.02 -6.92
CA ARG A 124 15.96 3.59 -6.65
C ARG A 124 16.97 4.41 -7.44
N TYR A 125 16.71 4.68 -8.71
CA TYR A 125 17.59 5.51 -9.53
C TYR A 125 17.61 6.96 -9.08
N GLU A 126 16.46 7.55 -8.73
CA GLU A 126 16.39 8.90 -8.17
C GLU A 126 17.20 9.01 -6.86
N ASN A 127 17.02 8.04 -5.95
CA ASN A 127 17.75 8.00 -4.67
C ASN A 127 19.26 7.85 -4.87
N LEU A 128 19.69 6.98 -5.79
CA LEU A 128 21.10 6.81 -6.12
C LEU A 128 21.69 8.09 -6.70
N GLY A 129 20.97 8.73 -7.63
CA GLY A 129 21.41 9.98 -8.21
C GLY A 129 21.52 11.14 -7.21
N ALA A 130 20.58 11.22 -6.26
CA ALA A 130 20.65 12.15 -5.15
C ALA A 130 21.85 11.88 -4.23
N LEU A 131 22.14 10.59 -3.93
CA LEU A 131 23.29 10.20 -3.13
C LEU A 131 24.63 10.54 -3.81
N LEU A 132 24.76 10.27 -5.10
CA LEU A 132 25.95 10.59 -5.89
C LEU A 132 26.19 12.09 -5.99
N SER A 133 25.12 12.86 -6.20
CA SER A 133 25.19 14.33 -6.20
C SER A 133 25.69 14.86 -4.85
N LYS A 134 25.21 14.32 -3.73
CA LYS A 134 25.71 14.65 -2.38
C LYS A 134 27.18 14.30 -2.17
N LYS A 135 27.70 13.30 -2.87
CA LYS A 135 29.11 12.89 -2.83
C LYS A 135 30.01 13.66 -3.82
N GLY A 136 29.47 14.63 -4.55
CA GLY A 136 30.21 15.43 -5.54
C GLY A 136 30.25 14.84 -6.95
N SER A 137 29.70 13.64 -7.16
CA SER A 137 29.59 12.99 -8.48
C SER A 137 28.39 13.51 -9.26
N PHE A 138 28.31 14.82 -9.51
CA PHE A 138 27.11 15.48 -10.05
C PHE A 138 26.66 14.94 -11.42
N LYS A 139 27.60 14.71 -12.35
CA LYS A 139 27.28 14.25 -13.71
C LYS A 139 26.65 12.85 -13.69
N GLU A 140 27.23 11.94 -12.91
CA GLU A 140 26.69 10.60 -12.72
C GLU A 140 25.36 10.63 -11.95
N GLY A 141 25.28 11.49 -10.93
CA GLY A 141 24.06 11.71 -10.16
C GLY A 141 22.88 12.16 -11.02
N LEU A 142 23.11 13.11 -11.92
CA LEU A 142 22.10 13.60 -12.86
C LEU A 142 21.65 12.49 -13.84
N GLN A 143 22.58 11.67 -14.34
CA GLN A 143 22.21 10.55 -15.22
C GLN A 143 21.25 9.57 -14.54
N TYR A 144 21.50 9.23 -13.28
CA TYR A 144 20.62 8.36 -12.52
C TYR A 144 19.27 9.02 -12.19
N GLN A 145 19.24 10.31 -11.85
CA GLN A 145 17.98 11.03 -11.65
C GLN A 145 17.13 11.07 -12.92
N LEU A 146 17.73 11.36 -14.07
CA LEU A 146 17.04 11.35 -15.36
C LEU A 146 16.50 9.96 -15.71
N LYS A 147 17.27 8.90 -15.45
CA LYS A 147 16.83 7.52 -15.65
C LYS A 147 15.60 7.19 -14.81
N GLY A 148 15.60 7.59 -13.53
CA GLY A 148 14.44 7.44 -12.65
C GLY A 148 13.22 8.20 -13.15
N MET A 149 13.38 9.47 -13.53
CA MET A 149 12.32 10.29 -14.11
C MET A 149 11.74 9.70 -15.40
N HIS A 150 12.57 9.13 -16.27
CA HIS A 150 12.11 8.48 -17.50
C HIS A 150 11.24 7.26 -17.22
N ILE A 151 11.61 6.43 -16.24
CA ILE A 151 10.78 5.29 -15.83
C ILE A 151 9.47 5.79 -15.24
N ASN A 152 9.49 6.83 -14.41
CA ASN A 152 8.28 7.39 -13.81
C ASN A 152 7.31 7.93 -14.88
N LYS A 153 7.81 8.68 -15.87
CA LYS A 153 7.00 9.20 -16.98
C LYS A 153 6.45 8.13 -17.92
N ALA A 154 7.07 6.96 -18.02
CA ALA A 154 6.60 5.88 -18.88
C ALA A 154 5.44 5.07 -18.26
N ASN A 155 5.14 5.28 -16.97
CA ASN A 155 4.12 4.56 -16.21
C ASN A 155 2.87 5.42 -15.89
N ILE A 156 2.77 6.62 -16.45
CA ILE A 156 1.61 7.55 -16.36
C ILE A 156 0.94 7.60 -17.73
#